data_AF-A0A2U1PUJ2-F1
#
_entry.id   AF-A0A2U1PUJ2-F1
#
_cell.length_a   1.000
_cell.length_b   1.000
_cell.length_c   1.000
_cell.angle_alpha   90.00
_cell.angle_beta   90.00
_cell.angle_gamma   90.00
#
_symmetry.space_group_name_H-M   'P 1'
#
loop_
_entity.id
_entity.type
_entity.pdbx_description
1 polymer ?
#
loop_
_entity_poly.entity_id
_entity_poly.type
_entity_poly.pdbx_seq_one_letter_code
_entity_poly.pdbx_strand_id
1 'polypeptide(L)'
;MANAGGAGGGNPPETIHTWLEKFNKQKPRSFSTLSSPDDAEHWIANMEKIFDVLGCGDIFKARLATYKFEGDALNWWKAYKYAKGGDNANEETSTEFMKRFVRLAGFLGVKAGTKAEQENKFKWALHKDLQNGVVNLKFDDIAGVANAIRNIEITEERAK
;
A
#
# COMPACT_ATOMS: atom_id res chain seq x y z
N MET A 1 26.56 38.48 38.93
CA MET A 1 27.09 38.37 37.56
C MET A 1 26.12 37.51 36.76
N ALA A 2 25.67 38.01 35.61
CA ALA A 2 24.79 37.30 34.69
C ALA A 2 25.53 36.14 33.99
N ASN A 3 24.82 35.09 33.59
CA ASN A 3 24.66 34.85 32.16
C ASN A 3 23.52 33.89 31.81
N ALA A 4 22.88 34.22 30.69
CA ALA A 4 21.79 33.54 30.04
C ALA A 4 22.27 32.42 29.11
N GLY A 5 21.33 31.59 28.65
CA GLY A 5 21.47 30.70 27.49
C GLY A 5 20.50 29.55 27.63
N GLY A 6 19.55 29.27 26.74
CA GLY A 6 19.27 29.76 25.40
C GLY A 6 18.24 28.78 24.83
N ALA A 7 17.28 29.29 24.07
CA ALA A 7 16.15 28.55 23.54
C ALA A 7 16.56 27.31 22.72
N GLY A 8 16.02 26.15 23.08
CA GLY A 8 15.96 24.97 22.21
C GLY A 8 14.56 24.87 21.60
N GLY A 9 14.31 25.62 20.53
CA GLY A 9 13.10 25.48 19.72
C GLY A 9 13.12 24.16 18.94
N GLY A 10 12.80 23.05 19.60
CA GLY A 10 12.50 21.80 18.93
C GLY A 10 11.10 21.90 18.33
N ASN A 11 10.99 21.89 16.99
CA ASN A 11 9.69 21.70 16.35
C ASN A 11 9.04 20.42 16.90
N PRO A 12 7.73 20.44 17.24
CA PRO A 12 7.04 19.24 17.70
C PRO A 12 7.18 18.10 16.68
N PRO A 13 7.20 16.83 17.12
CA PRO A 13 7.25 15.69 16.22
C PRO A 13 6.14 15.81 15.17
N GLU A 14 6.50 15.87 13.90
CA GLU A 14 5.51 16.05 12.84
C GLU A 14 4.57 14.83 12.78
N THR A 15 3.29 15.08 13.00
CA THR A 15 2.26 14.03 12.96
C THR A 15 1.84 13.75 11.52
N ILE A 16 1.17 12.61 11.29
CA ILE A 16 0.59 12.29 9.98
C ILE A 16 -0.36 13.39 9.47
N HIS A 17 -1.06 14.12 10.35
CA HIS A 17 -1.94 15.22 9.97
C HIS A 17 -1.16 16.41 9.38
N THR A 18 -0.05 16.79 10.02
CA THR A 18 0.85 17.84 9.52
C THR A 18 1.40 17.48 8.14
N TRP A 19 1.81 16.22 7.97
CA TRP A 19 2.29 15.74 6.68
C TRP A 19 1.20 15.70 5.62
N LEU A 20 -0.03 15.29 5.98
CA LEU A 20 -1.17 15.27 5.08
C LEU A 20 -1.51 16.67 4.55
N GLU A 21 -1.47 17.69 5.40
CA GLU A 21 -1.70 19.08 4.98
C GLU A 21 -0.64 19.56 3.98
N LYS A 22 0.64 19.33 4.27
CA LYS A 22 1.75 19.69 3.37
C LYS A 22 1.67 18.92 2.05
N PHE A 23 1.33 17.64 2.11
CA PHE A 23 1.15 16.77 0.96
C PHE A 23 0.00 17.24 0.07
N ASN A 24 -1.16 17.57 0.62
CA ASN A 24 -2.30 18.06 -0.16
C ASN A 24 -2.01 19.40 -0.85
N LYS A 25 -1.15 20.26 -0.30
CA LYS A 25 -0.70 21.50 -0.97
C LYS A 25 0.07 21.24 -2.26
N GLN A 26 0.71 20.07 -2.41
CA GLN A 26 1.41 19.66 -3.63
C GLN A 26 0.46 19.12 -4.71
N LYS A 27 -0.86 19.05 -4.43
CA LYS A 27 -1.90 18.55 -5.35
C LYS A 27 -1.54 17.17 -5.94
N PRO A 28 -1.30 16.17 -5.08
CA PRO A 28 -0.88 14.83 -5.51
C PRO A 28 -1.94 14.19 -6.41
N ARG A 29 -1.49 13.52 -7.47
CA ARG A 29 -2.36 12.81 -8.42
C ARG A 29 -3.06 11.62 -7.73
N SER A 30 -4.38 11.54 -7.84
CA SER A 30 -5.13 10.34 -7.42
C SER A 30 -4.87 9.16 -8.34
N PHE A 31 -5.02 7.94 -7.82
CA PHE A 31 -4.86 6.71 -8.57
C PHE A 31 -6.06 5.80 -8.35
N SER A 32 -6.87 5.62 -9.39
CA SER A 32 -8.16 4.94 -9.32
C SER A 32 -8.13 3.53 -9.88
N THR A 33 -7.38 3.30 -10.95
CA THR A 33 -7.33 2.04 -11.67
C THR A 33 -5.89 1.64 -11.95
N LEU A 34 -5.63 0.34 -11.84
CA LEU A 34 -4.36 -0.26 -12.24
C LEU A 34 -4.43 -0.59 -13.74
N SER A 35 -4.57 0.42 -14.59
CA SER A 35 -4.77 0.25 -16.03
C SER A 35 -3.54 -0.30 -16.74
N SER A 36 -2.34 0.09 -16.31
CA SER A 36 -1.08 -0.43 -16.83
C SER A 36 0.06 -0.34 -15.81
N PRO A 37 1.11 -1.19 -15.94
CA PRO A 37 2.31 -1.07 -15.13
C PRO A 37 2.99 0.29 -15.34
N ASP A 38 3.00 0.76 -16.60
CA ASP A 38 3.52 2.07 -16.99
C ASP A 38 2.80 3.20 -16.20
N ASP A 39 1.46 3.18 -16.12
CA ASP A 39 0.69 4.20 -15.37
C ASP A 39 1.03 4.21 -13.87
N ALA A 40 1.27 3.04 -13.29
CA ALA A 40 1.65 2.90 -11.89
C ALA A 40 3.08 3.41 -11.64
N GLU A 41 4.02 3.14 -12.53
CA GLU A 41 5.38 3.69 -12.46
C GLU A 41 5.36 5.22 -12.54
N HIS A 42 4.61 5.79 -13.48
CA HIS A 42 4.45 7.25 -13.58
C HIS A 42 3.79 7.84 -12.33
N TRP A 43 2.81 7.14 -11.73
CA TRP A 43 2.20 7.57 -10.49
C TRP A 43 3.17 7.53 -9.31
N ILE A 44 3.97 6.46 -9.18
CA ILE A 44 5.02 6.34 -8.15
C ILE A 44 6.04 7.47 -8.31
N ALA A 45 6.52 7.72 -9.53
CA ALA A 45 7.48 8.78 -9.79
C ALA A 45 6.93 10.16 -9.36
N ASN A 46 5.63 10.41 -9.58
CA ASN A 46 4.98 11.62 -9.09
C ASN A 46 4.92 11.69 -7.56
N MET A 47 4.67 10.56 -6.88
CA MET A 47 4.67 10.50 -5.42
C MET A 47 6.06 10.69 -4.83
N GLU A 48 7.08 10.03 -5.37
CA GLU A 48 8.48 10.17 -4.96
C GLU A 48 8.96 11.62 -5.12
N LYS A 49 8.63 12.27 -6.23
CA LYS A 49 8.95 13.69 -6.44
C LYS A 49 8.34 14.58 -5.34
N ILE A 50 7.12 14.30 -4.92
CA ILE A 50 6.47 15.05 -3.83
C ILE A 50 7.14 14.75 -2.49
N PHE A 51 7.44 13.48 -2.21
CA PHE A 51 8.08 13.08 -0.96
C PHE A 51 9.50 13.63 -0.82
N ASP A 52 10.24 13.74 -1.91
CA ASP A 52 11.57 14.37 -1.95
C ASP A 52 11.51 15.84 -1.52
N VAL A 53 10.55 16.61 -2.07
CA VAL A 53 10.33 18.01 -1.68
C VAL A 53 9.88 18.15 -0.22
N LEU A 54 9.07 17.22 0.27
CA LEU A 54 8.54 17.26 1.63
C LEU A 54 9.55 16.78 2.67
N GLY A 55 10.48 15.89 2.31
CA GLY A 55 11.42 15.27 3.25
C GLY A 55 10.76 14.41 4.32
N CYS A 56 9.58 13.84 4.05
CA CYS A 56 8.87 13.04 5.04
C CYS A 56 9.48 11.65 5.22
N GLY A 57 9.47 11.15 6.47
CA GLY A 57 10.00 9.83 6.78
C GLY A 57 9.20 8.70 6.09
N ASP A 58 9.88 7.59 5.81
CA ASP A 58 9.31 6.45 5.06
C ASP A 58 8.03 5.88 5.68
N ILE A 59 7.90 5.94 7.01
CA ILE A 59 6.69 5.53 7.75
C ILE A 59 5.44 6.35 7.37
N PHE A 60 5.61 7.57 6.89
CA PHE A 60 4.51 8.43 6.46
C PHE A 60 4.22 8.29 4.97
N LYS A 61 5.23 8.02 4.13
CA LYS A 61 5.08 7.97 2.67
C LYS A 61 4.02 6.96 2.22
N ALA A 62 4.04 5.73 2.73
CA ALA A 62 3.05 4.70 2.36
C ALA A 62 1.61 5.14 2.74
N ARG A 63 1.45 5.76 3.91
CA ARG A 63 0.16 6.28 4.39
C ARG A 63 -0.34 7.45 3.55
N LEU A 64 0.54 8.36 3.16
CA LEU A 64 0.23 9.50 2.29
C LEU A 64 -0.08 9.07 0.85
N ALA A 65 0.67 8.10 0.31
CA ALA A 65 0.45 7.55 -1.02
C ALA A 65 -0.91 6.84 -1.09
N THR A 66 -1.22 6.00 -0.10
CA THR A 66 -2.48 5.24 -0.06
C THR A 66 -3.71 6.12 0.21
N TYR A 67 -3.53 7.31 0.82
CA TYR A 67 -4.57 8.34 0.88
C TYR A 67 -5.04 8.81 -0.50
N LYS A 68 -4.20 8.67 -1.54
CA LYS A 68 -4.52 9.04 -2.92
C LYS A 68 -5.04 7.90 -3.77
N PHE A 69 -5.28 6.74 -3.18
CA PHE A 69 -6.00 5.67 -3.85
C PHE A 69 -7.50 5.94 -3.90
N GLU A 70 -8.07 5.68 -5.06
CA GLU A 70 -9.50 5.75 -5.34
C GLU A 70 -9.94 4.45 -6.05
N GLY A 71 -11.24 4.25 -6.27
CA GLY A 71 -11.76 3.15 -7.08
C GLY A 71 -11.20 1.76 -6.73
N ASP A 72 -10.72 1.05 -7.74
CA ASP A 72 -10.20 -0.31 -7.63
C ASP A 72 -8.91 -0.37 -6.82
N ALA A 73 -8.03 0.63 -6.95
CA ALA A 73 -6.81 0.71 -6.16
C ALA A 73 -7.09 0.83 -4.66
N LEU A 74 -8.12 1.62 -4.29
CA LEU A 74 -8.54 1.76 -2.90
C LEU A 74 -9.19 0.47 -2.37
N ASN A 75 -10.03 -0.17 -3.17
CA ASN A 75 -10.66 -1.43 -2.80
C ASN A 75 -9.61 -2.52 -2.56
N TRP A 76 -8.61 -2.61 -3.44
CA TRP A 76 -7.47 -3.50 -3.26
C TRP A 76 -6.71 -3.21 -1.98
N TRP A 77 -6.35 -1.95 -1.71
CA TRP A 77 -5.61 -1.58 -0.51
C TRP A 77 -6.38 -1.94 0.77
N LYS A 78 -7.70 -1.74 0.78
CA LYS A 78 -8.56 -2.17 1.89
C LYS A 78 -8.53 -3.68 2.09
N ALA A 79 -8.63 -4.46 1.02
CA ALA A 79 -8.55 -5.92 1.09
C ALA A 79 -7.18 -6.41 1.59
N TYR A 80 -6.10 -5.77 1.14
CA TYR A 80 -4.74 -6.06 1.62
C TYR A 80 -4.57 -5.77 3.11
N LYS A 81 -4.95 -4.56 3.56
CA LYS A 81 -4.89 -4.21 4.99
C LYS A 81 -5.69 -5.20 5.81
N TYR A 82 -6.85 -5.60 5.30
CA TYR A 82 -7.66 -6.59 5.96
C TYR A 82 -6.91 -7.93 6.14
N ALA A 83 -6.30 -8.46 5.07
CA ALA A 83 -5.53 -9.71 5.13
C ALA A 83 -4.29 -9.62 6.03
N LYS A 84 -3.68 -8.43 6.19
CA LYS A 84 -2.52 -8.23 7.07
C LYS A 84 -2.85 -8.03 8.55
N GLY A 85 -4.10 -8.24 8.98
CA GLY A 85 -4.53 -7.99 10.37
C GLY A 85 -4.84 -6.53 10.66
N GLY A 86 -5.17 -5.73 9.65
CA GLY A 86 -5.60 -4.34 9.79
C GLY A 86 -4.44 -3.35 9.91
N ASP A 87 -4.22 -2.82 11.12
CA ASP A 87 -3.34 -1.68 11.38
C ASP A 87 -1.84 -1.99 11.25
N ASN A 88 -1.45 -3.27 11.25
CA ASN A 88 -0.07 -3.71 11.00
C ASN A 88 0.42 -3.33 9.59
N ALA A 89 -0.50 -3.09 8.65
CA ALA A 89 -0.16 -2.55 7.33
C ALA A 89 0.35 -1.10 7.37
N ASN A 90 0.13 -0.37 8.47
CA ASN A 90 0.65 0.98 8.66
C ASN A 90 2.13 0.99 9.08
N GLU A 91 2.70 -0.18 9.41
CA GLU A 91 4.13 -0.36 9.73
C GLU A 91 4.98 -0.68 8.49
N GLU A 92 4.34 -0.92 7.34
CA GLU A 92 5.03 -1.22 6.09
C GLU A 92 5.84 -0.01 5.59
N THR A 93 7.08 -0.26 5.21
CA THR A 93 7.96 0.80 4.69
C THR A 93 7.52 1.24 3.29
N SER A 94 7.83 2.48 2.93
CA SER A 94 7.59 3.02 1.58
C SER A 94 8.17 2.13 0.47
N THR A 95 9.34 1.56 0.71
CA THR A 95 10.06 0.68 -0.22
C THR A 95 9.32 -0.63 -0.45
N GLU A 96 8.80 -1.26 0.61
CA GLU A 96 8.02 -2.49 0.51
C GLU A 96 6.68 -2.24 -0.19
N PHE A 97 6.00 -1.16 0.18
CA PHE A 97 4.79 -0.69 -0.47
C PHE A 97 5.00 -0.48 -1.98
N MET A 98 6.04 0.28 -2.37
CA MET A 98 6.33 0.58 -3.78
C MET A 98 6.65 -0.67 -4.59
N LYS A 99 7.51 -1.56 -4.05
CA LYS A 99 7.83 -2.84 -4.71
C LYS A 99 6.56 -3.68 -4.93
N ARG A 100 5.66 -3.72 -3.96
CA ARG A 100 4.41 -4.47 -4.08
C ARG A 100 3.42 -3.80 -5.04
N PHE A 101 3.32 -2.47 -5.00
CA PHE A 101 2.42 -1.72 -5.88
C PHE A 101 2.83 -1.86 -7.36
N VAL A 102 4.12 -1.73 -7.69
CA VAL A 102 4.62 -1.99 -9.07
C VAL A 102 4.32 -3.42 -9.49
N ARG A 103 4.62 -4.39 -8.62
CA ARG A 103 4.35 -5.81 -8.89
C ARG A 103 2.86 -6.05 -9.17
N LEU A 104 1.99 -5.42 -8.40
CA LEU A 104 0.54 -5.52 -8.56
C LEU A 104 0.04 -4.83 -9.82
N ALA A 105 0.53 -3.64 -10.16
CA ALA A 105 0.20 -2.98 -11.42
C ALA A 105 0.63 -3.83 -12.63
N GLY A 106 1.77 -4.53 -12.49
CA GLY A 106 2.19 -5.63 -13.35
C GLY A 106 1.13 -6.72 -13.57
N PHE A 107 0.34 -7.01 -12.53
CA PHE A 107 -0.71 -8.05 -12.52
C PHE A 107 -2.12 -7.56 -12.84
N LEU A 108 -2.40 -6.26 -12.75
CA LEU A 108 -3.75 -5.72 -12.96
C LEU A 108 -3.91 -4.92 -14.26
N GLY A 109 -2.80 -4.53 -14.90
CA GLY A 109 -2.85 -3.82 -16.19
C GLY A 109 -3.37 -4.66 -17.36
N VAL A 110 -3.73 -4.01 -18.47
CA VAL A 110 -4.22 -4.69 -19.71
C VAL A 110 -3.24 -5.74 -20.25
N LYS A 111 -1.95 -5.61 -19.95
CA LYS A 111 -0.87 -6.55 -20.27
C LYS A 111 -0.82 -7.79 -19.34
N ALA A 112 -1.56 -7.79 -18.24
CA ALA A 112 -1.53 -8.88 -17.26
C ALA A 112 -2.39 -10.09 -17.64
N GLY A 113 -3.22 -9.96 -18.68
CA GLY A 113 -4.11 -11.01 -19.17
C GLY A 113 -5.52 -10.91 -18.59
N THR A 114 -6.32 -11.93 -18.86
CA THR A 114 -7.69 -12.12 -18.37
C THR A 114 -7.75 -12.17 -16.84
N LYS A 115 -8.92 -11.88 -16.24
CA LYS A 115 -9.12 -11.92 -14.78
C LYS A 115 -8.61 -13.22 -14.12
N ALA A 116 -8.77 -14.36 -14.80
CA ALA A 116 -8.28 -15.66 -14.35
C ALA A 116 -6.74 -15.78 -14.37
N GLU A 117 -6.07 -15.11 -15.32
CA GLU A 117 -4.60 -15.07 -15.35
C GLU A 117 -4.04 -14.15 -14.28
N GLN A 118 -4.72 -13.03 -14.01
CA GLN A 118 -4.37 -12.11 -12.93
C GLN A 118 -4.53 -12.80 -11.56
N GLU A 119 -5.63 -13.53 -11.38
CA GLU A 119 -5.92 -14.35 -10.20
C GLU A 119 -4.84 -15.40 -9.93
N ASN A 120 -4.47 -16.18 -10.94
CA ASN A 120 -3.41 -17.19 -10.79
C ASN A 120 -2.08 -16.54 -10.44
N LYS A 121 -1.70 -15.46 -11.14
CA LYS A 121 -0.47 -14.72 -10.84
C LYS A 121 -0.45 -14.17 -9.41
N PHE A 122 -1.60 -13.72 -8.90
CA PHE A 122 -1.75 -13.27 -7.52
C PHE A 122 -1.55 -14.41 -6.50
N LYS A 123 -2.12 -15.61 -6.73
CA LYS A 123 -1.90 -16.78 -5.84
C LYS A 123 -0.44 -17.16 -5.71
N TRP A 124 0.31 -17.18 -6.81
CA TRP A 124 1.74 -17.51 -6.82
C TRP A 124 2.62 -16.45 -6.15
N ALA A 125 2.08 -15.27 -5.85
CA ALA A 125 2.80 -14.18 -5.20
C ALA A 125 2.66 -14.17 -3.66
N LEU A 126 1.84 -15.04 -3.09
CA LEU A 126 1.58 -15.13 -1.65
C LEU A 126 2.73 -15.78 -0.88
N HIS A 127 2.77 -15.56 0.43
CA HIS A 127 3.64 -16.35 1.31
C HIS A 127 3.24 -17.83 1.23
N LYS A 128 4.22 -18.74 1.35
CA LYS A 128 4.04 -20.18 1.08
C LYS A 128 2.87 -20.79 1.86
N ASP A 129 2.66 -20.34 3.09
CA ASP A 129 1.59 -20.84 3.97
C ASP A 129 0.19 -20.49 3.43
N LEU A 130 -0.01 -19.22 3.07
CA LEU A 130 -1.27 -18.76 2.47
C LEU A 130 -1.47 -19.30 1.05
N GLN A 131 -0.38 -19.38 0.28
CA GLN A 131 -0.38 -19.95 -1.06
C GLN A 131 -0.92 -21.38 -1.05
N ASN A 132 -0.44 -22.23 -0.15
CA ASN A 132 -0.87 -23.63 -0.06
C ASN A 132 -2.39 -23.76 0.17
N GLY A 133 -2.97 -22.83 0.93
CA GLY A 133 -4.41 -22.82 1.22
C GLY A 133 -5.29 -22.39 0.03
N VAL A 134 -4.75 -21.61 -0.93
CA VAL A 134 -5.56 -21.05 -2.03
C VAL A 134 -5.12 -21.47 -3.44
N VAL A 135 -3.96 -22.12 -3.61
CA VAL A 135 -3.38 -22.45 -4.92
C VAL A 135 -4.28 -23.40 -5.74
N ASN A 136 -5.00 -24.30 -5.07
CA ASN A 136 -5.89 -25.27 -5.71
C ASN A 136 -7.35 -24.81 -5.85
N LEU A 137 -7.69 -23.63 -5.30
CA LEU A 137 -9.03 -23.07 -5.37
C LEU A 137 -9.17 -22.26 -6.65
N LYS A 138 -10.39 -22.14 -7.19
CA LYS A 138 -10.69 -21.27 -8.33
C LYS A 138 -11.47 -20.05 -7.86
N PHE A 139 -11.06 -18.88 -8.32
CA PHE A 139 -11.74 -17.62 -8.09
C PHE A 139 -11.94 -16.89 -9.40
N ASP A 140 -13.02 -16.11 -9.47
CA ASP A 140 -13.36 -15.32 -10.66
C ASP A 140 -12.48 -14.07 -10.79
N ASP A 141 -11.89 -13.63 -9.67
CA ASP A 141 -10.98 -12.49 -9.58
C ASP A 141 -10.10 -12.54 -8.32
N ILE A 142 -9.23 -11.54 -8.19
CA ILE A 142 -8.31 -11.37 -7.06
C ILE A 142 -9.06 -11.09 -5.75
N ALA A 143 -10.26 -10.49 -5.79
CA ALA A 143 -11.04 -10.23 -4.59
C ALA A 143 -11.54 -11.54 -3.97
N GLY A 144 -11.91 -12.53 -4.78
CA GLY A 144 -12.19 -13.90 -4.35
C GLY A 144 -11.00 -14.54 -3.63
N VAL A 145 -9.80 -14.43 -4.19
CA VAL A 145 -8.56 -14.93 -3.55
C VAL A 145 -8.32 -14.25 -2.20
N ALA A 146 -8.44 -12.92 -2.14
CA ALA A 146 -8.23 -12.14 -0.92
C ALA A 146 -9.22 -12.52 0.20
N ASN A 147 -10.48 -12.78 -0.16
CA ASN A 147 -11.48 -13.27 0.79
C ASN A 147 -11.15 -14.67 1.34
N ALA A 148 -10.63 -15.57 0.50
CA ALA A 148 -10.24 -16.90 0.93
C ALA A 148 -9.04 -16.88 1.88
N ILE A 149 -8.04 -16.05 1.60
CA ILE A 149 -6.87 -15.83 2.47
C ILE A 149 -7.34 -15.38 3.86
N ARG A 150 -8.21 -14.37 3.92
CA ARG A 150 -8.83 -13.89 5.16
C ARG A 150 -9.48 -15.00 5.97
N ASN A 151 -10.19 -15.92 5.31
CA ASN A 151 -10.87 -17.00 6.01
C ASN A 151 -9.89 -18.05 6.57
N ILE A 152 -8.78 -18.30 5.88
CA ILE A 152 -7.70 -19.18 6.35
C ILE A 152 -7.06 -18.59 7.62
N GLU A 153 -6.70 -17.32 7.58
CA GLU A 153 -6.08 -16.62 8.72
C GLU A 153 -6.99 -16.61 9.95
N ILE A 154 -8.29 -16.32 9.78
CA ILE A 154 -9.29 -16.38 10.87
C ILE A 154 -9.38 -17.79 11.47
N THR A 155 -9.22 -18.82 10.65
CA THR A 155 -9.29 -20.22 11.10
C THR A 155 -8.04 -20.60 11.90
N GLU A 156 -6.87 -20.12 11.47
CA GLU A 156 -5.60 -20.32 12.18
C GLU A 156 -5.53 -19.56 13.51
N GLU A 157 -6.14 -18.38 13.61
CA GLU A 157 -6.25 -17.60 14.85
C GLU A 157 -7.16 -18.27 15.89
N ARG A 158 -8.25 -18.92 15.45
CA ARG A 158 -9.18 -19.64 16.35
C ARG A 158 -8.64 -20.98 16.85
N ALA A 159 -7.59 -21.50 16.22
CA ALA A 159 -6.96 -22.76 16.58
C ALA A 159 -5.83 -22.61 17.62
N LYS A 160 -5.50 -21.37 18.02
CA LYS A 160 -4.58 -21.02 19.10
C LYS A 160 -5.33 -20.71 20.38
#